data_AF-A0A975ZRA6-F1
#
_entry.id   AF-A0A975ZRA6-F1
#
_cell.length_a   1.000
_cell.length_b   1.000
_cell.length_c   1.000
_cell.angle_alpha   90.00
_cell.angle_beta   90.00
_cell.angle_gamma   90.00
#
_symmetry.space_group_name_H-M   'P 1'
#
loop_
_entity.id
_entity.type
_entity.pdbx_description
1 polymer ?
#
loop_
_entity_poly.entity_id
_entity_poly.type
_entity_poly.pdbx_seq_one_letter_code
_entity_poly.pdbx_strand_id
1 'polypeptide(L)'
;MLMPSQGVRILVATKPVDFRKGHDGLAALVQSTLAEDPFTGTVFVFRSKRADRLKILFWDGSGLVMAYKRLEENTFTWPAIPESQRAAVLAVLQENGALKEANRRLEHLVAELNHVVHGKRSEKLSDDDRQLAFEDLEIAVAEVETRREQAAPSTQTPRQKRQRNLGHLPADLPRIERVIEPASLECPCGCGRMHQIGEDRTERLDIVPAQLRVLVDIRPKYACRICSDGVTQAPAAPRLIEGGLPTEGAIAHVLVSKFADHLPFYRQGQILARSGIQVDRSTLADWAGTAAFHLGPVVDRLAEHIKSSGKLFMDETTAPVLDPGRGRTKTGYLWALARDDRGWG
;
A
#
# COMPACT_ATOMS: atom_id res chain seq x y z
N MET A 1 -6.10 54.55 34.98
CA MET A 1 -6.06 54.61 33.51
C MET A 1 -5.62 53.23 33.02
N LEU A 2 -6.57 52.34 32.72
CA LEU A 2 -6.29 50.97 32.26
C LEU A 2 -6.18 51.00 30.73
N MET A 3 -5.03 51.42 30.22
CA MET A 3 -4.74 51.36 28.78
C MET A 3 -3.51 50.48 28.57
N PRO A 4 -3.55 49.56 27.59
CA PRO A 4 -2.39 48.76 27.24
C PRO A 4 -1.22 49.67 26.81
N SER A 5 -0.02 49.38 27.33
CA SER A 5 1.22 50.11 27.02
C SER A 5 1.66 49.90 25.57
N GLN A 6 2.33 50.88 24.96
CA GLN A 6 2.61 50.86 23.51
C GLN A 6 3.43 49.63 23.07
N GLY A 7 2.96 48.94 22.02
CA GLY A 7 3.50 47.66 21.52
C GLY A 7 2.51 46.48 21.53
N VAL A 8 1.22 46.73 21.75
CA VAL A 8 0.21 45.67 21.95
C VAL A 8 -0.23 45.03 20.64
N ARG A 9 -0.14 43.70 20.59
CA ARG A 9 -0.70 42.88 19.51
C ARG A 9 -2.22 42.85 19.65
N ILE A 10 -2.93 43.30 18.62
CA ILE A 10 -4.40 43.29 18.59
C ILE A 10 -4.87 42.29 17.54
N LEU A 11 -5.68 41.31 17.96
CA LEU A 11 -6.29 40.31 17.09
C LEU A 11 -7.80 40.55 17.00
N VAL A 12 -8.31 40.70 15.78
CA VAL A 12 -9.71 41.05 15.51
C VAL A 12 -10.41 39.85 14.88
N ALA A 13 -11.48 39.36 15.52
CA ALA A 13 -12.23 38.20 15.02
C ALA A 13 -13.01 38.56 13.74
N THR A 14 -12.66 37.97 12.60
CA THR A 14 -13.29 38.33 11.30
C THR A 14 -14.78 37.96 11.21
N LYS A 15 -15.21 36.90 11.90
CA LYS A 15 -16.61 36.44 11.98
C LYS A 15 -17.31 36.95 13.25
N PRO A 16 -18.62 37.23 13.20
CA PRO A 16 -19.37 37.63 14.38
C PRO A 16 -19.47 36.49 15.41
N VAL A 17 -19.45 36.83 16.69
CA VAL A 17 -19.45 35.89 17.82
C VAL A 17 -20.77 35.99 18.58
N ASP A 18 -21.16 34.91 19.26
CA ASP A 18 -22.28 34.95 20.22
C ASP A 18 -21.90 35.80 21.44
N PHE A 19 -22.62 36.93 21.61
CA PHE A 19 -22.37 37.90 22.66
C PHE A 19 -22.95 37.52 24.02
N ARG A 20 -23.59 36.34 24.14
CA ARG A 20 -23.95 35.74 25.43
C ARG A 20 -22.74 35.19 26.18
N LYS A 21 -21.64 34.90 25.49
CA LYS A 21 -20.40 34.40 26.10
C LYS A 21 -19.76 35.44 27.02
N GLY A 22 -19.46 35.07 28.27
CA GLY A 22 -18.69 35.86 29.23
C GLY A 22 -17.18 35.72 29.02
N HIS A 23 -16.38 36.06 30.04
CA HIS A 23 -14.92 35.98 30.02
C HIS A 23 -14.42 34.60 29.57
N ASP A 24 -14.81 33.53 30.26
CA ASP A 24 -14.34 32.16 29.99
C ASP A 24 -14.79 31.64 28.63
N GLY A 25 -16.02 31.98 28.22
CA GLY A 25 -16.56 31.58 26.92
C GLY A 25 -15.83 32.22 25.75
N LEU A 26 -15.33 33.45 25.92
CA LEU A 26 -14.50 34.14 24.92
C LEU A 26 -13.05 33.66 24.98
N ALA A 27 -12.48 33.45 26.17
CA ALA A 27 -11.14 32.87 26.33
C ALA A 27 -11.05 31.48 25.67
N ALA A 28 -12.04 30.61 25.88
CA ALA A 28 -12.12 29.30 25.22
C ALA A 28 -12.24 29.42 23.70
N LEU A 29 -12.90 30.46 23.18
CA LEU A 29 -12.97 30.71 21.73
C LEU A 29 -11.60 31.10 21.17
N VAL A 30 -10.85 31.95 21.88
CA VAL A 30 -9.48 32.32 21.50
C VAL A 30 -8.60 31.07 21.43
N GLN A 31 -8.62 30.24 22.47
CA GLN A 31 -7.82 29.01 22.51
C GLN A 31 -8.22 28.02 21.41
N SER A 32 -9.52 27.78 21.22
CA SER A 32 -10.00 26.76 20.26
C SER A 32 -9.94 27.19 18.79
N THR A 33 -10.15 28.47 18.50
CA THR A 33 -10.29 28.96 17.12
C THR A 33 -9.04 29.68 16.63
N LEU A 34 -8.35 30.42 17.50
CA LEU A 34 -7.14 31.17 17.13
C LEU A 34 -5.85 30.45 17.53
N ALA A 35 -5.93 29.40 18.36
CA ALA A 35 -4.77 28.70 18.93
C ALA A 35 -3.79 29.65 19.65
N GLU A 36 -4.32 30.75 20.20
CA GLU A 36 -3.56 31.76 20.95
C GLU A 36 -3.90 31.64 22.44
N ASP A 37 -2.98 32.10 23.29
CA ASP A 37 -3.19 32.13 24.73
C ASP A 37 -3.87 33.46 25.17
N PRO A 38 -5.12 33.43 25.65
CA PRO A 38 -5.86 34.62 26.08
C PRO A 38 -5.31 35.26 27.37
N PHE A 39 -4.40 34.58 28.08
CA PHE A 39 -3.76 35.08 29.30
C PHE A 39 -2.43 35.81 29.03
N THR A 40 -2.18 36.15 27.77
CA THR A 40 -1.04 36.98 27.35
C THR A 40 -1.47 38.45 27.20
N GLY A 41 -0.49 39.37 27.09
CA GLY A 41 -0.75 40.80 26.85
C GLY A 41 -1.36 41.14 25.47
N THR A 42 -1.92 40.15 24.76
CA THR A 42 -2.60 40.30 23.47
C THR A 42 -4.04 40.74 23.70
N VAL A 43 -4.51 41.68 22.88
CA VAL A 43 -5.90 42.19 22.94
C VAL A 43 -6.74 41.53 21.87
N PHE A 44 -7.85 40.89 22.26
CA PHE A 44 -8.77 40.22 21.36
C PHE A 44 -10.07 41.00 21.22
N VAL A 45 -10.46 41.33 19.98
CA VAL A 45 -11.64 42.15 19.69
C VAL A 45 -12.71 41.34 18.96
N PHE A 46 -13.92 41.34 19.50
CA PHE A 46 -15.08 40.62 18.98
C PHE A 46 -16.21 41.59 18.65
N ARG A 47 -17.01 41.26 17.62
CA ARG A 47 -18.24 41.99 17.28
C ARG A 47 -19.49 41.12 17.32
N SER A 48 -20.62 41.77 17.60
CA SER A 48 -21.93 41.13 17.49
C SER A 48 -22.30 40.89 16.01
N LYS A 49 -23.33 40.08 15.79
CA LYS A 49 -23.90 39.85 14.45
C LYS A 49 -24.40 41.16 13.81
N ARG A 50 -24.96 42.08 14.61
CA ARG A 50 -25.46 43.40 14.15
C ARG A 50 -24.37 44.47 14.08
N ALA A 51 -23.15 44.17 14.53
CA ALA A 51 -22.02 45.10 14.61
C ALA A 51 -22.30 46.37 15.44
N ASP A 52 -23.32 46.36 16.31
CA ASP A 52 -23.70 47.42 17.25
C ASP A 52 -22.96 47.31 18.60
N ARG A 53 -22.34 46.15 18.86
CA ARG A 53 -21.69 45.82 20.12
C ARG A 53 -20.32 45.21 19.88
N LEU A 54 -19.43 45.53 20.79
CA LEU A 54 -18.04 45.12 20.76
C LEU A 54 -17.62 44.62 22.15
N LYS A 55 -16.89 43.50 22.17
CA LYS A 55 -16.24 42.97 23.37
C LYS A 55 -14.74 42.93 23.11
N ILE A 56 -13.96 43.46 24.05
CA ILE A 56 -12.50 43.42 24.05
C ILE A 56 -12.08 42.56 25.22
N LEU A 57 -11.28 41.54 24.98
CA LEU A 57 -10.73 40.65 26.00
C LEU A 57 -9.20 40.82 26.05
N PHE A 58 -8.63 41.03 27.22
CA PHE A 58 -7.18 41.10 27.40
C PHE A 58 -6.78 40.75 28.84
N TRP A 59 -5.54 40.29 29.01
CA TRP A 59 -4.94 40.07 30.33
C TRP A 59 -4.11 41.30 30.72
N ASP A 60 -4.34 41.86 31.90
CA ASP A 60 -3.63 43.05 32.38
C ASP A 60 -2.40 42.75 33.24
N GLY A 61 -2.04 41.47 33.38
CA GLY A 61 -0.99 40.99 34.29
C GLY A 61 -1.53 40.42 35.60
N SER A 62 -2.73 40.84 36.02
CA SER A 62 -3.38 40.43 37.26
C SER A 62 -4.67 39.64 37.06
N GLY A 63 -5.40 39.92 35.99
CA GLY A 63 -6.71 39.36 35.74
C GLY A 63 -7.14 39.47 34.28
N LEU A 64 -8.14 38.65 33.93
CA LEU A 64 -8.75 38.68 32.61
C LEU A 64 -9.79 39.79 32.58
N VAL A 65 -9.56 40.80 31.75
CA VAL A 65 -10.41 41.99 31.64
C VAL A 65 -11.24 41.90 30.38
N MET A 66 -12.55 42.12 30.51
CA MET A 66 -13.45 42.28 29.36
C MET A 66 -14.06 43.68 29.35
N ALA A 67 -13.76 44.47 28.31
CA ALA A 67 -14.47 45.70 28.04
C ALA A 67 -15.65 45.44 27.11
N TYR A 68 -16.82 45.95 27.46
CA TYR A 68 -18.03 45.88 26.64
C TYR A 68 -18.43 47.28 26.18
N LYS A 69 -18.57 47.47 24.87
CA LYS A 69 -19.06 48.72 24.28
C LYS A 69 -20.27 48.45 23.42
N ARG A 70 -21.33 49.22 23.65
CA ARG A 70 -22.53 49.29 22.80
C ARG A 70 -22.60 50.69 22.19
N LEU A 71 -22.95 50.77 20.93
CA LEU A 71 -23.31 52.01 20.25
C LEU A 71 -24.84 52.14 20.30
N GLU A 72 -25.33 53.33 20.64
CA GLU A 72 -26.78 53.63 20.59
C GLU A 72 -27.21 54.00 19.16
N GLU A 73 -26.29 54.61 18.40
CA GLU A 73 -26.46 54.98 16.99
C GLU A 73 -25.20 54.54 16.22
N ASN A 74 -25.38 54.05 14.99
CA ASN A 74 -24.35 53.47 14.10
C ASN A 74 -23.85 52.05 14.45
N THR A 75 -23.00 51.52 13.56
CA THR A 75 -22.34 50.21 13.69
C THR A 75 -20.83 50.38 13.60
N PHE A 76 -20.10 49.45 14.21
CA PHE A 76 -18.64 49.40 14.10
C PHE A 76 -18.24 48.99 12.68
N THR A 77 -17.31 49.74 12.07
CA THR A 77 -16.64 49.32 10.83
C THR A 77 -15.72 48.14 11.14
N TRP A 78 -15.89 47.03 10.41
CA TRP A 78 -15.13 45.81 10.66
C TRP A 78 -14.18 45.50 9.51
N PRO A 79 -12.92 45.13 9.78
CA PRO A 79 -11.99 44.80 8.71
C PRO A 79 -12.47 43.55 7.97
N ALA A 80 -12.68 43.67 6.66
CA ALA A 80 -12.85 42.54 5.78
C ALA A 80 -11.48 41.90 5.50
N ILE A 81 -11.45 40.59 5.28
CA ILE A 81 -10.23 39.92 4.78
C ILE A 81 -9.86 40.57 3.44
N PRO A 82 -8.62 41.07 3.27
CA PRO A 82 -8.16 41.65 2.01
C PRO A 82 -8.41 40.68 0.86
N GLU A 83 -8.83 41.18 -0.30
CA GLU A 83 -9.16 40.33 -1.44
C GLU A 83 -8.00 39.42 -1.86
N SER A 84 -6.77 39.93 -1.76
CA SER A 84 -5.52 39.19 -1.97
C SER A 84 -5.33 37.98 -1.05
N GLN A 85 -5.96 37.96 0.12
CA GLN A 85 -5.82 36.90 1.13
C GLN A 85 -7.04 35.97 1.19
N ARG A 86 -8.17 36.33 0.57
CA ARG A 86 -9.39 35.50 0.61
C ARG A 86 -9.18 34.13 -0.02
N ALA A 87 -8.49 34.08 -1.16
CA ALA A 87 -8.17 32.83 -1.84
C ALA A 87 -7.30 31.92 -0.96
N ALA A 88 -6.27 32.47 -0.32
CA ALA A 88 -5.40 31.72 0.60
C ALA A 88 -6.16 31.20 1.83
N VAL A 89 -7.01 32.03 2.44
CA VAL A 89 -7.82 31.62 3.61
C VAL A 89 -8.83 30.53 3.24
N LEU A 90 -9.46 30.62 2.06
CA LEU A 90 -10.37 29.57 1.57
C LEU A 90 -9.64 28.26 1.31
N ALA A 91 -8.45 28.30 0.69
CA ALA A 91 -7.62 27.13 0.46
C ALA A 91 -7.23 26.44 1.78
N VAL A 92 -6.79 27.21 2.78
CA VAL A 92 -6.44 26.68 4.12
C VAL A 92 -7.65 26.08 4.84
N LEU A 93 -8.85 26.65 4.67
CA LEU A 93 -10.07 26.09 5.25
C LEU A 93 -10.50 24.78 4.57
N GLN A 94 -10.37 24.68 3.25
CA GLN A 94 -10.61 23.44 2.50
C GLN A 94 -9.61 22.35 2.91
N GLU A 95 -8.33 22.69 3.03
CA GLU A 95 -7.28 21.80 3.51
C GLU A 95 -7.59 21.28 4.92
N ASN A 96 -7.94 22.16 5.85
CA ASN A 96 -8.31 21.76 7.21
C ASN A 96 -9.54 20.84 7.25
N GLY A 97 -10.50 21.03 6.33
CA GLY A 97 -11.64 20.13 6.16
C GLY A 97 -11.18 18.74 5.75
N ALA A 98 -10.39 18.65 4.68
CA ALA A 98 -9.86 17.39 4.16
C ALA A 98 -8.99 16.64 5.19
N LEU A 99 -8.12 17.36 5.92
CA LEU A 99 -7.29 16.78 6.97
C LEU A 99 -8.12 16.23 8.14
N LYS A 100 -9.19 16.93 8.54
CA LYS A 100 -10.09 16.45 9.59
C LYS A 100 -10.84 15.19 9.17
N GLU A 101 -11.27 15.11 7.93
CA GLU A 101 -11.90 13.90 7.38
C GLU A 101 -10.93 12.72 7.33
N ALA A 102 -9.69 12.95 6.88
CA ALA A 102 -8.65 11.93 6.88
C ALA A 102 -8.33 11.43 8.30
N ASN A 103 -8.20 12.34 9.28
CA ASN A 103 -7.98 11.97 10.67
C ASN A 103 -9.13 11.13 11.24
N ARG A 104 -10.39 11.54 11.01
CA ARG A 104 -11.56 10.76 11.42
C ARG A 104 -11.55 9.34 10.82
N ARG A 105 -11.11 9.20 9.56
CA ARG A 105 -10.99 7.89 8.91
C ARG A 105 -9.87 7.06 9.54
N LEU A 106 -8.70 7.65 9.82
CA LEU A 106 -7.61 6.96 10.52
C LEU A 106 -8.01 6.51 11.92
N GLU A 107 -8.70 7.35 12.69
CA GLU A 107 -9.22 6.99 14.01
C GLU A 107 -10.15 5.77 13.94
N HIS A 108 -10.99 5.71 12.90
CA HIS A 108 -11.85 4.55 12.66
C HIS A 108 -11.05 3.29 12.33
N LEU A 109 -10.05 3.37 11.45
CA LEU A 109 -9.17 2.23 11.12
C LEU A 109 -8.38 1.75 12.34
N VAL A 110 -7.93 2.65 13.20
CA VAL A 110 -7.27 2.31 14.48
C VAL A 110 -8.23 1.56 15.41
N ALA A 111 -9.50 1.98 15.48
CA ALA A 111 -10.50 1.27 16.26
C ALA A 111 -10.76 -0.14 15.71
N GLU A 112 -10.82 -0.29 14.40
CA GLU A 112 -10.99 -1.58 13.71
C GLU A 112 -9.78 -2.50 13.93
N LEU A 113 -8.56 -1.98 13.80
CA LEU A 113 -7.33 -2.72 14.12
C LEU A 113 -7.32 -3.22 15.57
N ASN A 114 -7.65 -2.33 16.52
CA ASN A 114 -7.74 -2.70 17.93
C ASN A 114 -8.80 -3.78 18.17
N HIS A 115 -9.91 -3.75 17.43
CA HIS A 115 -10.93 -4.80 17.51
C HIS A 115 -10.40 -6.13 16.98
N VAL A 116 -9.66 -6.14 15.86
CA VAL A 116 -9.05 -7.36 15.30
C VAL A 116 -8.01 -7.97 16.25
N VAL A 117 -7.19 -7.13 16.89
CA VAL A 117 -6.12 -7.60 17.80
C VAL A 117 -6.68 -8.00 19.18
N HIS A 118 -7.60 -7.21 19.73
CA HIS A 118 -8.06 -7.30 21.13
C HIS A 118 -9.54 -7.66 21.30
N GLY A 119 -10.21 -8.12 20.24
CA GLY A 119 -11.62 -8.50 20.24
C GLY A 119 -11.99 -9.56 21.29
N LYS A 120 -13.29 -9.64 21.61
CA LYS A 120 -13.81 -10.65 22.56
C LYS A 120 -13.49 -12.05 22.06
N ARG A 121 -13.34 -13.03 22.97
CA ARG A 121 -13.03 -14.43 22.60
C ARG A 121 -14.00 -15.02 21.56
N SER A 122 -15.26 -14.61 21.54
CA SER A 122 -16.29 -15.05 20.59
C SER A 122 -16.16 -14.40 19.19
N GLU A 123 -15.36 -13.36 19.06
CA GLU A 123 -15.15 -12.56 17.83
C GLU A 123 -13.70 -12.72 17.33
N LYS A 124 -12.90 -13.60 17.94
CA LYS A 124 -11.51 -13.84 17.53
C LYS A 124 -11.48 -14.58 16.20
N LEU A 125 -10.90 -13.91 15.21
CA LEU A 125 -10.55 -14.49 13.91
C LEU A 125 -9.47 -15.57 14.07
N SER A 126 -9.43 -16.51 13.13
CA SER A 126 -8.28 -17.40 12.97
C SER A 126 -7.03 -16.60 12.58
N ASP A 127 -5.85 -17.21 12.62
CA ASP A 127 -4.62 -16.49 12.26
C ASP A 127 -4.64 -16.03 10.79
N ASP A 128 -5.10 -16.90 9.89
CA ASP A 128 -5.26 -16.61 8.46
C ASP A 128 -6.31 -15.51 8.21
N ASP A 129 -7.48 -15.60 8.86
CA ASP A 129 -8.54 -14.59 8.71
C ASP A 129 -8.09 -13.23 9.28
N ARG A 130 -7.28 -13.25 10.34
CA ARG A 130 -6.70 -12.06 10.94
C ARG A 130 -5.66 -11.42 10.02
N GLN A 131 -4.82 -12.23 9.37
CA GLN A 131 -3.86 -11.75 8.39
C GLN A 131 -4.57 -11.04 7.23
N LEU A 132 -5.65 -11.62 6.72
CA LEU A 132 -6.47 -11.00 5.68
C LEU A 132 -7.09 -9.66 6.12
N ALA A 133 -7.61 -9.60 7.35
CA ALA A 133 -8.13 -8.35 7.91
C ALA A 133 -7.05 -7.27 8.09
N PHE A 134 -5.82 -7.66 8.45
CA PHE A 134 -4.68 -6.74 8.50
C PHE A 134 -4.31 -6.23 7.11
N GLU A 135 -4.29 -7.08 6.10
CA GLU A 135 -4.05 -6.66 4.71
C GLU A 135 -5.07 -5.61 4.24
N ASP A 136 -6.37 -5.84 4.48
CA ASP A 136 -7.43 -4.89 4.13
C ASP A 136 -7.26 -3.54 4.87
N LEU A 137 -6.91 -3.59 6.16
CA LEU A 137 -6.64 -2.40 6.97
C LEU A 137 -5.41 -1.64 6.47
N GLU A 138 -4.32 -2.33 6.12
CA GLU A 138 -3.10 -1.73 5.58
C GLU A 138 -3.37 -1.03 4.24
N ILE A 139 -4.17 -1.65 3.36
CA ILE A 139 -4.63 -1.05 2.11
C ILE A 139 -5.42 0.23 2.40
N ALA A 140 -6.37 0.18 3.34
CA ALA A 140 -7.18 1.34 3.71
C ALA A 140 -6.36 2.47 4.33
N VAL A 141 -5.37 2.14 5.18
CA VAL A 141 -4.44 3.12 5.76
C VAL A 141 -3.62 3.78 4.65
N ALA A 142 -3.04 3.01 3.73
CA ALA A 142 -2.25 3.52 2.62
C ALA A 142 -3.06 4.47 1.72
N GLU A 143 -4.34 4.16 1.48
CA GLU A 143 -5.25 5.00 0.72
C GLU A 143 -5.49 6.36 1.41
N VAL A 144 -5.77 6.37 2.71
CA VAL A 144 -6.00 7.59 3.49
C VAL A 144 -4.74 8.44 3.58
N GLU A 145 -3.58 7.81 3.77
CA GLU A 145 -2.30 8.52 3.77
C GLU A 145 -2.02 9.18 2.43
N THR A 146 -2.24 8.49 1.31
CA THR A 146 -2.05 9.05 -0.03
C THR A 146 -2.94 10.28 -0.24
N ARG A 147 -4.22 10.21 0.16
CA ARG A 147 -5.14 11.36 0.11
C ARG A 147 -4.65 12.52 0.97
N ARG A 148 -4.18 12.22 2.19
CA ARG A 148 -3.63 13.22 3.11
C ARG A 148 -2.38 13.89 2.53
N GLU A 149 -1.52 13.13 1.86
CA GLU A 149 -0.31 13.66 1.21
C GLU A 149 -0.64 14.58 0.04
N GLN A 150 -1.67 14.27 -0.76
CA GLN A 150 -2.15 15.12 -1.84
C GLN A 150 -2.84 16.40 -1.33
N ALA A 151 -3.48 16.34 -0.17
CA ALA A 151 -4.15 17.50 0.45
C ALA A 151 -3.18 18.46 1.16
N ALA A 152 -2.03 17.97 1.64
CA ALA A 152 -1.03 18.78 2.31
C ALA A 152 -0.20 19.61 1.30
N PRO A 153 0.17 20.86 1.63
CA PRO A 153 1.05 21.66 0.78
C PRO A 153 2.40 20.97 0.61
N SER A 154 3.06 21.21 -0.53
CA SER A 154 4.45 20.87 -0.77
C SER A 154 5.36 21.77 0.08
N THR A 155 5.29 21.66 1.41
CA THR A 155 6.26 22.33 2.28
C THR A 155 7.62 21.67 2.05
N GLN A 156 8.64 22.47 1.73
CA GLN A 156 10.02 22.02 1.46
C GLN A 156 10.72 21.40 2.68
N THR A 157 10.02 21.24 3.81
CA THR A 157 10.56 20.61 5.01
C THR A 157 10.77 19.11 4.72
N PRO A 158 11.96 18.55 4.96
CA PRO A 158 12.21 17.14 4.72
C PRO A 158 11.30 16.32 5.63
N ARG A 159 10.29 15.65 5.02
CA ARG A 159 9.46 14.70 5.74
C ARG A 159 10.36 13.58 6.27
N GLN A 160 10.17 13.23 7.54
CA GLN A 160 10.80 12.06 8.14
C GLN A 160 10.45 10.84 7.28
N LYS A 161 11.47 10.27 6.60
CA LYS A 161 11.29 9.05 5.82
C LYS A 161 10.89 7.93 6.77
N ARG A 162 9.70 7.37 6.56
CA ARG A 162 9.30 6.14 7.23
C ARG A 162 10.31 5.05 6.85
N GLN A 163 10.88 4.41 7.86
CA GLN A 163 11.70 3.20 7.67
C GLN A 163 10.76 2.08 7.22
N ARG A 164 10.65 1.90 5.90
CA ARG A 164 9.96 0.75 5.28
C ARG A 164 11.02 -0.12 4.64
N ASN A 165 10.85 -1.44 4.72
CA ASN A 165 11.62 -2.34 3.89
C ASN A 165 11.11 -2.19 2.44
N LEU A 166 11.84 -1.40 1.63
CA LEU A 166 11.53 -1.17 0.23
C LEU A 166 11.91 -2.37 -0.67
N GLY A 167 12.53 -3.39 -0.08
CA GLY A 167 13.17 -4.47 -0.82
C GLY A 167 14.49 -4.02 -1.43
N HIS A 168 15.45 -4.94 -1.53
CA HIS A 168 16.64 -4.76 -2.34
C HIS A 168 16.38 -5.36 -3.72
N LEU A 169 16.61 -4.62 -4.80
CA LEU A 169 16.47 -5.12 -6.18
C LEU A 169 17.69 -5.99 -6.52
N PRO A 170 17.55 -7.33 -6.65
CA PRO A 170 18.68 -8.22 -6.91
C PRO A 170 19.42 -7.88 -8.20
N ALA A 171 20.74 -8.03 -8.23
CA ALA A 171 21.61 -7.63 -9.36
C ALA A 171 21.42 -8.50 -10.63
N ASP A 172 20.81 -9.66 -10.48
CA ASP A 172 20.51 -10.62 -11.54
C ASP A 172 19.20 -10.34 -12.28
N LEU A 173 18.30 -9.51 -11.73
CA LEU A 173 17.09 -9.11 -12.45
C LEU A 173 17.41 -8.30 -13.72
N PRO A 174 16.71 -8.51 -14.85
CA PRO A 174 16.92 -7.70 -16.04
C PRO A 174 16.61 -6.22 -15.80
N ARG A 175 17.53 -5.31 -16.19
CA ARG A 175 17.30 -3.85 -16.19
C ARG A 175 16.88 -3.42 -17.60
N ILE A 176 15.68 -2.88 -17.74
CA ILE A 176 15.21 -2.25 -18.98
C ILE A 176 15.40 -0.74 -18.83
N GLU A 177 16.42 -0.19 -19.49
CA GLU A 177 16.71 1.25 -19.42
C GLU A 177 15.76 2.03 -20.33
N ARG A 178 15.02 2.99 -19.74
CA ARG A 178 14.20 3.95 -20.47
C ARG A 178 14.81 5.34 -20.30
N VAL A 179 15.49 5.83 -21.34
CA VAL A 179 16.02 7.20 -21.38
C VAL A 179 14.89 8.18 -21.72
N ILE A 180 14.70 9.19 -20.88
CA ILE A 180 13.74 10.28 -21.12
C ILE A 180 14.56 11.52 -21.45
N GLU A 181 14.64 11.85 -22.74
CA GLU A 181 15.34 13.06 -23.21
C GLU A 181 14.45 14.31 -23.05
N PRO A 182 15.05 15.50 -22.87
CA PRO A 182 14.31 16.75 -22.90
C PRO A 182 13.72 17.00 -24.29
N ALA A 183 12.63 17.77 -24.34
CA ALA A 183 11.89 18.04 -25.59
C ALA A 183 12.73 18.71 -26.69
N SER A 184 13.83 19.39 -26.32
CA SER A 184 14.84 19.88 -27.26
C SER A 184 16.23 19.68 -26.67
N LEU A 185 17.16 19.28 -27.53
CA LEU A 185 18.59 19.19 -27.25
C LEU A 185 19.34 20.44 -27.72
N GLU A 186 18.65 21.47 -28.18
CA GLU A 186 19.24 22.76 -28.54
C GLU A 186 19.40 23.64 -27.30
N CYS A 187 20.54 24.35 -27.19
CA CYS A 187 20.72 25.30 -26.09
C CYS A 187 19.62 26.37 -26.17
N PRO A 188 18.93 26.69 -25.07
CA PRO A 188 18.03 27.84 -24.99
C PRO A 188 18.71 29.17 -25.38
N CYS A 189 20.04 29.22 -25.32
CA CYS A 189 20.89 30.33 -25.69
C CYS A 189 21.27 30.39 -27.19
N GLY A 190 20.91 29.37 -27.98
CA GLY A 190 21.19 29.29 -29.42
C GLY A 190 22.62 28.92 -29.82
N CYS A 191 23.49 28.55 -28.88
CA CYS A 191 24.90 28.22 -29.18
C CYS A 191 25.14 26.85 -29.82
N GLY A 192 24.08 26.06 -30.06
CA GLY A 192 24.15 24.73 -30.67
C GLY A 192 23.53 23.64 -29.81
N ARG A 193 23.92 22.39 -30.06
CA ARG A 193 23.39 21.20 -29.37
C ARG A 193 24.03 21.02 -27.99
N MET A 194 23.21 20.76 -26.97
CA MET A 194 23.64 20.44 -25.62
C MET A 194 24.31 19.07 -25.55
N HIS A 195 25.35 18.95 -24.72
CA HIS A 195 26.03 17.69 -24.44
C HIS A 195 25.62 17.15 -23.07
N GLN A 196 25.55 15.82 -22.94
CA GLN A 196 25.15 15.15 -21.70
C GLN A 196 26.27 15.25 -20.65
N ILE A 197 25.96 15.76 -19.45
CA ILE A 197 26.93 15.98 -18.36
C ILE A 197 26.82 14.90 -17.27
N GLY A 198 25.68 14.21 -17.21
CA GLY A 198 25.41 13.15 -16.23
C GLY A 198 23.98 12.62 -16.38
N GLU A 199 23.62 11.67 -15.53
CA GLU A 199 22.27 11.12 -15.46
C GLU A 199 21.87 10.80 -14.03
N ASP A 200 20.60 11.04 -13.71
CA ASP A 200 19.97 10.59 -12.47
C ASP A 200 19.30 9.24 -12.74
N ARG A 201 19.78 8.19 -12.05
CA ARG A 201 19.23 6.83 -12.17
C ARG A 201 18.19 6.57 -11.08
N THR A 202 17.00 6.12 -11.48
CA THR A 202 15.97 5.62 -10.56
C THR A 202 15.56 4.20 -10.99
N GLU A 203 15.85 3.20 -10.16
CA GLU A 203 15.42 1.82 -10.40
C GLU A 203 14.01 1.59 -9.85
N ARG A 204 13.17 0.89 -10.62
CA ARG A 204 11.80 0.53 -10.25
C ARG A 204 11.54 -0.92 -10.64
N LEU A 205 10.84 -1.65 -9.77
CA LEU A 205 10.39 -3.00 -10.08
C LEU A 205 9.24 -2.95 -11.08
N ASP A 206 9.42 -3.60 -12.23
CA ASP A 206 8.38 -3.86 -13.22
C ASP A 206 8.09 -5.36 -13.29
N ILE A 207 6.86 -5.73 -13.65
CA ILE A 207 6.42 -7.13 -13.69
C ILE A 207 5.89 -7.44 -15.09
N VAL A 208 6.58 -8.35 -15.77
CA VAL A 208 6.06 -9.03 -16.96
C VAL A 208 5.44 -10.36 -16.48
N PRO A 209 4.12 -10.56 -16.62
CA PRO A 209 3.48 -11.83 -16.26
C PRO A 209 4.10 -13.01 -17.00
N ALA A 210 3.83 -14.23 -16.53
CA ALA A 210 4.31 -15.46 -17.18
C ALA A 210 4.02 -15.44 -18.69
N GLN A 211 5.07 -15.30 -19.51
CA GLN A 211 4.94 -15.29 -20.96
C GLN A 211 4.79 -16.72 -21.46
N LEU A 212 3.58 -17.06 -21.89
CA LEU A 212 3.29 -18.36 -22.49
C LEU A 212 3.80 -18.35 -23.94
N ARG A 213 4.64 -19.34 -24.28
CA ARG A 213 5.20 -19.51 -25.63
C ARG A 213 4.88 -20.89 -26.17
N VAL A 214 4.66 -20.98 -27.48
CA VAL A 214 4.47 -22.25 -28.19
C VAL A 214 5.81 -22.69 -28.77
N LEU A 215 6.31 -23.84 -28.34
CA LEU A 215 7.48 -24.47 -28.95
C LEU A 215 7.02 -25.32 -30.12
N VAL A 216 7.55 -25.06 -31.30
CA VAL A 216 7.20 -25.78 -32.54
C VAL A 216 8.43 -26.53 -33.03
N ASP A 217 8.45 -27.84 -32.78
CA ASP A 217 9.52 -28.71 -33.26
C ASP A 217 9.24 -29.15 -34.71
N ILE A 218 9.96 -28.55 -35.65
CA ILE A 218 9.86 -28.88 -37.08
C ILE A 218 10.86 -29.99 -37.40
N ARG A 219 10.35 -31.18 -37.77
CA ARG A 219 11.16 -32.32 -38.21
C ARG A 219 11.01 -32.53 -39.72
N PRO A 220 11.80 -31.84 -40.57
CA PRO A 220 11.71 -31.98 -42.01
C PRO A 220 12.07 -33.40 -42.46
N LYS A 221 11.37 -33.85 -43.51
CA LYS A 221 11.64 -35.12 -44.19
C LYS A 221 12.46 -34.82 -45.43
N TYR A 222 13.59 -35.50 -45.58
CA TYR A 222 14.45 -35.38 -46.74
C TYR A 222 14.38 -36.65 -47.57
N ALA A 223 14.37 -36.51 -48.88
CA ALA A 223 14.48 -37.62 -49.82
C ALA A 223 15.41 -37.20 -50.96
N CYS A 224 16.23 -38.13 -51.44
CA CYS A 224 17.08 -37.87 -52.59
C CYS A 224 16.25 -37.88 -53.88
N ARG A 225 16.30 -36.79 -54.65
CA ARG A 225 15.57 -36.67 -55.93
C ARG A 225 16.15 -37.53 -57.06
N ILE A 226 17.37 -38.05 -56.90
CA ILE A 226 18.10 -38.77 -57.96
C ILE A 226 17.87 -40.27 -57.87
N CYS A 227 18.05 -40.88 -56.69
CA CYS A 227 17.85 -42.31 -56.50
C CYS A 227 16.44 -42.70 -56.06
N SER A 228 15.60 -41.75 -55.64
CA SER A 228 14.25 -42.00 -55.08
C SER A 228 14.21 -42.96 -53.88
N ASP A 229 15.37 -43.29 -53.32
CA ASP A 229 15.51 -44.36 -52.33
C ASP A 229 15.59 -43.75 -50.92
N GLY A 230 14.54 -44.01 -50.13
CA GLY A 230 14.45 -43.66 -48.70
C GLY A 230 14.07 -42.20 -48.38
N VAL A 231 13.13 -42.05 -47.44
CA VAL A 231 12.83 -40.79 -46.74
C VAL A 231 13.56 -40.79 -45.41
N THR A 232 14.45 -39.82 -45.18
CA THR A 232 15.16 -39.64 -43.91
C THR A 232 14.51 -38.52 -43.09
N GLN A 233 14.22 -38.82 -41.83
CA GLN A 233 13.68 -37.85 -40.87
C GLN A 233 14.33 -38.09 -39.50
N ALA A 234 14.60 -37.01 -38.76
CA ALA A 234 15.02 -37.13 -37.37
C ALA A 234 13.91 -37.74 -36.48
N PRO A 235 14.25 -38.64 -35.53
CA PRO A 235 13.28 -39.15 -34.57
C PRO A 235 12.74 -38.03 -33.69
N ALA A 236 11.56 -38.23 -33.11
CA ALA A 236 11.01 -37.28 -32.14
C ALA A 236 11.82 -37.39 -30.85
N ALA A 237 12.17 -36.25 -30.25
CA ALA A 237 12.70 -36.27 -28.89
C ALA A 237 11.59 -36.80 -27.94
N PRO A 238 11.92 -37.68 -26.97
CA PRO A 238 10.96 -38.12 -25.98
C PRO A 238 10.51 -36.93 -25.15
N ARG A 239 9.24 -36.92 -24.76
CA ARG A 239 8.65 -35.89 -23.90
C ARG A 239 8.15 -36.52 -22.62
N LEU A 240 8.12 -35.76 -21.52
CA LEU A 240 7.60 -36.28 -20.26
C LEU A 240 6.14 -36.78 -20.38
N ILE A 241 5.31 -36.02 -21.12
CA ILE A 241 3.94 -36.41 -21.46
C ILE A 241 3.87 -36.58 -22.97
N GLU A 242 3.80 -37.82 -23.43
CA GLU A 242 3.73 -38.13 -24.86
C GLU A 242 2.46 -37.56 -25.49
N GLY A 243 2.64 -36.76 -26.56
CA GLY A 243 1.53 -36.06 -27.22
C GLY A 243 0.92 -34.90 -26.41
N GLY A 244 1.42 -34.63 -25.20
CA GLY A 244 0.92 -33.59 -24.32
C GLY A 244 1.21 -32.19 -24.85
N LEU A 245 0.33 -31.25 -24.49
CA LEU A 245 0.55 -29.81 -24.67
C LEU A 245 1.74 -29.24 -23.87
N PRO A 246 2.00 -29.66 -22.61
CA PRO A 246 2.96 -28.95 -21.79
C PRO A 246 4.40 -29.40 -22.05
N THR A 247 5.32 -28.45 -21.92
CA THR A 247 6.75 -28.73 -21.79
C THR A 247 7.10 -28.98 -20.32
N GLU A 248 8.29 -29.51 -20.05
CA GLU A 248 8.80 -29.75 -18.70
C GLU A 248 8.82 -28.46 -17.87
N GLY A 249 9.15 -27.32 -18.49
CA GLY A 249 9.10 -26.01 -17.85
C GLY A 249 7.67 -25.57 -17.47
N ALA A 250 6.69 -25.86 -18.32
CA ALA A 250 5.28 -25.57 -18.02
C ALA A 250 4.77 -26.45 -16.86
N ILE A 251 5.17 -27.72 -16.83
CA ILE A 251 4.85 -28.65 -15.74
C ILE A 251 5.48 -28.17 -14.42
N ALA A 252 6.75 -27.79 -14.44
CA ALA A 252 7.43 -27.25 -13.27
C ALA A 252 6.71 -26.01 -12.73
N HIS A 253 6.29 -25.09 -13.60
CA HIS A 253 5.52 -23.91 -13.19
C HIS A 253 4.18 -24.27 -12.52
N VAL A 254 3.42 -25.21 -13.10
CA VAL A 254 2.14 -25.68 -12.53
C VAL A 254 2.34 -26.31 -11.15
N LEU A 255 3.39 -27.12 -10.98
CA LEU A 255 3.73 -27.76 -9.71
C LEU A 255 4.15 -26.75 -8.64
N VAL A 256 5.06 -25.83 -8.95
CA VAL A 256 5.50 -24.77 -8.02
C VAL A 256 4.31 -23.92 -7.61
N SER A 257 3.52 -23.47 -8.57
CA SER A 257 2.30 -22.70 -8.30
C SER A 257 1.34 -23.45 -7.38
N LYS A 258 1.18 -24.77 -7.57
CA LYS A 258 0.25 -25.57 -6.77
C LYS A 258 0.73 -25.80 -5.34
N PHE A 259 1.99 -26.18 -5.18
CA PHE A 259 2.52 -26.74 -3.94
C PHE A 259 3.35 -25.75 -3.13
N ALA A 260 4.06 -24.82 -3.77
CA ALA A 260 4.80 -23.76 -3.10
C ALA A 260 3.95 -22.50 -2.91
N ASP A 261 3.20 -22.10 -3.94
CA ASP A 261 2.41 -20.85 -3.92
C ASP A 261 0.93 -21.07 -3.54
N HIS A 262 0.57 -22.30 -3.16
CA HIS A 262 -0.79 -22.70 -2.75
C HIS A 262 -1.90 -22.36 -3.75
N LEU A 263 -1.59 -22.26 -5.04
CA LEU A 263 -2.52 -21.87 -6.09
C LEU A 263 -3.28 -23.10 -6.63
N PRO A 264 -4.58 -23.29 -6.32
CA PRO A 264 -5.31 -24.49 -6.72
C PRO A 264 -5.48 -24.57 -8.25
N PHE A 265 -5.54 -25.80 -8.80
CA PHE A 265 -5.58 -26.03 -10.26
C PHE A 265 -6.70 -25.28 -11.00
N TYR A 266 -7.89 -25.15 -10.41
CA TYR A 266 -8.97 -24.39 -11.06
C TYR A 266 -8.60 -22.91 -11.24
N ARG A 267 -7.89 -22.32 -10.27
CA ARG A 267 -7.44 -20.93 -10.30
C ARG A 267 -6.29 -20.75 -11.28
N GLN A 268 -5.39 -21.73 -11.37
CA GLN A 268 -4.36 -21.77 -12.42
C GLN A 268 -4.99 -21.80 -13.82
N GLY A 269 -6.00 -22.65 -14.04
CA GLY A 269 -6.75 -22.68 -15.30
C GLY A 269 -7.38 -21.33 -15.65
N GLN A 270 -7.97 -20.64 -14.66
CA GLN A 270 -8.50 -19.28 -14.85
C GLN A 270 -7.42 -18.25 -15.19
N ILE A 271 -6.20 -18.39 -14.65
CA ILE A 271 -5.08 -17.50 -14.97
C ILE A 271 -4.59 -17.75 -16.40
N LEU A 272 -4.45 -19.01 -16.83
CA LEU A 272 -4.11 -19.37 -18.20
C LEU A 272 -5.17 -18.87 -19.20
N ALA A 273 -6.45 -18.93 -18.82
CA ALA A 273 -7.57 -18.44 -19.63
C ALA A 273 -7.48 -16.93 -19.92
N ARG A 274 -6.84 -16.13 -19.05
CA ARG A 274 -6.58 -14.69 -19.32
C ARG A 274 -5.67 -14.46 -20.52
N SER A 275 -4.84 -15.45 -20.85
CA SER A 275 -3.98 -15.47 -22.04
C SER A 275 -4.61 -16.25 -23.21
N GLY A 276 -5.90 -16.59 -23.12
CA GLY A 276 -6.63 -17.33 -24.14
C GLY A 276 -6.43 -18.85 -24.11
N ILE A 277 -5.64 -19.40 -23.18
CA ILE A 277 -5.40 -20.84 -23.09
C ILE A 277 -6.42 -21.48 -22.13
N GLN A 278 -7.37 -22.24 -22.68
CA GLN A 278 -8.36 -22.97 -21.90
C GLN A 278 -7.78 -24.35 -21.53
N VAL A 279 -7.52 -24.57 -20.25
CA VAL A 279 -7.04 -25.86 -19.72
C VAL A 279 -7.92 -26.27 -18.56
N ASP A 280 -8.48 -27.47 -18.64
CA ASP A 280 -9.33 -28.03 -17.60
C ASP A 280 -8.53 -28.38 -16.33
N ARG A 281 -9.22 -28.33 -15.20
CA ARG A 281 -8.66 -28.73 -13.89
C ARG A 281 -8.12 -30.16 -13.92
N SER A 282 -8.81 -31.07 -14.61
CA SER A 282 -8.39 -32.47 -14.76
C SER A 282 -7.06 -32.57 -15.50
N THR A 283 -6.92 -31.86 -16.61
CA THR A 283 -5.68 -31.84 -17.40
C THR A 283 -4.47 -31.38 -16.58
N LEU A 284 -4.62 -30.32 -15.78
CA LEU A 284 -3.57 -29.87 -14.85
C LEU A 284 -3.25 -30.91 -13.78
N ALA A 285 -4.27 -31.60 -13.26
CA ALA A 285 -4.08 -32.68 -12.28
C ALA A 285 -3.36 -33.89 -12.90
N ASP A 286 -3.67 -34.24 -14.16
CA ASP A 286 -3.01 -35.33 -14.89
C ASP A 286 -1.54 -35.01 -15.15
N TRP A 287 -1.22 -33.75 -15.48
CA TRP A 287 0.17 -33.29 -15.61
C TRP A 287 0.93 -33.42 -14.29
N ALA A 288 0.31 -32.98 -13.20
CA ALA A 288 0.90 -33.10 -11.87
C ALA A 288 1.11 -34.55 -11.45
N GLY A 289 0.15 -35.43 -11.73
CA GLY A 289 0.25 -36.87 -11.44
C GLY A 289 1.38 -37.54 -12.22
N THR A 290 1.49 -37.24 -13.52
CA THR A 290 2.58 -37.78 -14.37
C THR A 290 3.94 -37.30 -13.87
N ALA A 291 4.07 -36.03 -13.53
CA ALA A 291 5.30 -35.49 -12.98
C ALA A 291 5.66 -36.11 -11.62
N ALA A 292 4.68 -36.31 -10.74
CA ALA A 292 4.89 -36.96 -9.44
C ALA A 292 5.41 -38.40 -9.59
N PHE A 293 4.90 -39.15 -10.57
CA PHE A 293 5.42 -40.50 -10.88
C PHE A 293 6.91 -40.45 -11.25
N HIS A 294 7.31 -39.55 -12.14
CA HIS A 294 8.70 -39.43 -12.56
C HIS A 294 9.64 -38.83 -11.50
N LEU A 295 9.11 -38.05 -10.55
CA LEU A 295 9.86 -37.53 -9.41
C LEU A 295 10.06 -38.55 -8.29
N GLY A 296 9.32 -39.67 -8.30
CA GLY A 296 9.40 -40.73 -7.27
C GLY A 296 10.83 -41.14 -6.90
N PRO A 297 11.69 -41.51 -7.87
CA PRO A 297 13.08 -41.90 -7.57
C PRO A 297 13.91 -40.81 -6.88
N VAL A 298 13.64 -39.53 -7.16
CA VAL A 298 14.32 -38.40 -6.49
C VAL A 298 13.86 -38.29 -5.05
N VAL A 299 12.57 -38.45 -4.79
CA VAL A 299 11.98 -38.45 -3.45
C VAL A 299 12.52 -39.63 -2.63
N ASP A 300 12.59 -40.82 -3.21
CA ASP A 300 13.16 -42.01 -2.56
C ASP A 300 14.62 -41.78 -2.17
N ARG A 301 15.42 -41.25 -3.11
CA ARG A 301 16.83 -40.93 -2.86
C ARG A 301 17.00 -39.84 -1.79
N LEU A 302 16.13 -38.83 -1.78
CA LEU A 302 16.12 -37.80 -0.74
C LEU A 302 15.80 -38.39 0.63
N ALA A 303 14.82 -39.30 0.70
CA ALA A 303 14.45 -39.97 1.94
C ALA A 303 15.59 -40.84 2.49
N GLU A 304 16.28 -41.61 1.63
CA GLU A 304 17.49 -42.35 2.01
C GLU A 304 18.57 -41.41 2.55
N HIS A 305 18.80 -40.29 1.86
CA HIS A 305 19.81 -39.32 2.26
C HIS A 305 19.50 -38.69 3.62
N ILE A 306 18.25 -38.28 3.87
CA ILE A 306 17.82 -37.74 5.15
C ILE A 306 18.05 -38.78 6.26
N LYS A 307 17.61 -40.03 6.05
CA LYS A 307 17.74 -41.13 7.03
C LYS A 307 19.19 -41.50 7.39
N SER A 308 20.18 -41.08 6.60
CA SER A 308 21.60 -41.28 6.94
C SER A 308 22.11 -40.36 8.05
N SER A 309 21.32 -39.35 8.46
CA SER A 309 21.72 -38.40 9.50
C SER A 309 21.69 -39.00 10.90
N GLY A 310 22.65 -38.61 11.74
CA GLY A 310 22.61 -38.92 13.18
C GLY A 310 21.52 -38.16 13.95
N LYS A 311 20.99 -37.08 13.37
CA LYS A 311 19.91 -36.25 13.93
C LYS A 311 18.87 -35.91 12.87
N LEU A 312 17.59 -36.09 13.21
CA LEU A 312 16.46 -35.75 12.36
C LEU A 312 15.52 -34.80 13.09
N PHE A 313 15.04 -33.79 12.38
CA PHE A 313 13.97 -32.93 12.83
C PHE A 313 12.66 -33.45 12.22
N MET A 314 11.65 -33.57 13.07
CA MET A 314 10.33 -34.04 12.68
C MET A 314 9.32 -33.06 13.23
N ASP A 315 8.50 -32.50 12.35
CA ASP A 315 7.39 -31.64 12.74
C ASP A 315 6.07 -32.24 12.28
N GLU A 316 5.09 -32.23 13.18
CA GLU A 316 3.76 -32.78 12.97
C GLU A 316 2.80 -31.65 12.63
N THR A 317 2.20 -31.72 11.46
CA THR A 317 1.10 -30.83 11.07
C THR A 317 -0.18 -31.63 10.92
N THR A 318 -1.19 -31.31 11.71
CA THR A 318 -2.51 -31.95 11.59
C THR A 318 -3.32 -31.31 10.47
N ALA A 319 -4.02 -32.12 9.66
CA ALA A 319 -4.92 -31.64 8.62
C ALA A 319 -6.26 -32.40 8.66
N PRO A 320 -7.41 -31.73 8.42
CA PRO A 320 -8.70 -32.41 8.34
C PRO A 320 -8.78 -33.22 7.03
N VAL A 321 -8.92 -34.54 7.16
CA VAL A 321 -9.05 -35.47 6.03
C VAL A 321 -10.50 -35.94 5.93
N LEU A 322 -11.06 -35.94 4.72
CA LEU A 322 -12.40 -36.46 4.47
C LEU A 322 -12.47 -37.95 4.86
N ASP A 323 -13.52 -38.33 5.59
CA ASP A 323 -13.81 -39.71 6.01
C ASP A 323 -15.18 -40.14 5.40
N PRO A 324 -15.21 -40.56 4.12
CA PRO A 324 -16.45 -40.86 3.41
C PRO A 324 -17.29 -41.90 4.16
N GLY A 325 -18.58 -41.62 4.32
CA GLY A 325 -19.53 -42.46 5.07
C GLY A 325 -19.81 -42.00 6.50
N ARG A 326 -18.92 -41.20 7.11
CA ARG A 326 -19.10 -40.70 8.48
C ARG A 326 -19.69 -39.28 8.57
N GLY A 327 -19.73 -38.56 7.43
CA GLY A 327 -20.24 -37.18 7.34
C GLY A 327 -19.40 -36.15 8.12
N ARG A 328 -18.21 -36.53 8.59
CA ARG A 328 -17.26 -35.68 9.33
C ARG A 328 -15.85 -35.90 8.79
N THR A 329 -14.95 -34.97 9.05
CA THR A 329 -13.51 -35.13 8.80
C THR A 329 -12.87 -35.88 9.97
N LYS A 330 -11.81 -36.63 9.68
CA LYS A 330 -10.90 -37.18 10.68
C LYS A 330 -9.60 -36.36 10.72
N THR A 331 -8.90 -36.37 11.84
CA THR A 331 -7.57 -35.77 11.93
C THR A 331 -6.57 -36.64 11.19
N GLY A 332 -6.02 -36.14 10.10
CA GLY A 332 -4.84 -36.68 9.44
C GLY A 332 -3.57 -35.99 9.93
N TYR A 333 -2.44 -36.66 9.75
CA TYR A 333 -1.14 -36.19 10.20
C TYR A 333 -0.17 -36.14 9.02
N LEU A 334 0.46 -34.99 8.83
CA LEU A 334 1.55 -34.77 7.88
C LEU A 334 2.83 -34.62 8.69
N TRP A 335 3.85 -35.39 8.34
CA TRP A 335 5.15 -35.37 9.02
C TRP A 335 6.20 -34.77 8.10
N ALA A 336 6.69 -33.58 8.42
CA ALA A 336 7.81 -32.98 7.73
C ALA A 336 9.12 -33.49 8.36
N LEU A 337 9.99 -34.06 7.53
CA LEU A 337 11.31 -34.58 7.93
C LEU A 337 12.39 -33.68 7.36
N ALA A 338 13.27 -33.17 8.21
CA ALA A 338 14.38 -32.32 7.81
C ALA A 338 15.70 -32.76 8.45
N ARG A 339 16.78 -32.53 7.70
CA ARG A 339 18.17 -32.62 8.16
C ARG A 339 18.78 -31.22 8.03
N ASP A 340 18.92 -30.51 9.14
CA ASP A 340 19.64 -29.24 9.20
C ASP A 340 20.55 -29.20 10.44
N ASP A 341 21.86 -29.24 10.23
CA ASP A 341 22.85 -29.20 11.31
C ASP A 341 23.25 -27.76 11.70
N ARG A 342 22.69 -26.74 11.04
CA ARG A 342 22.97 -25.34 11.39
C ARG A 342 22.30 -24.96 12.71
N GLY A 343 23.02 -24.19 13.53
CA GLY A 343 22.42 -23.57 14.72
C GLY A 343 21.33 -22.59 14.31
N TRP A 344 20.30 -22.43 15.15
CA TRP A 344 19.33 -21.35 15.00
C TRP A 344 20.10 -20.03 15.01
N GLY A 345 20.14 -19.35 13.86
CA GLY A 345 20.78 -18.05 13.66
C GLY A 345 19.80 -16.92 13.92
#